data_AF-A0A9R0RXH6-F1
#
_entry.id   AF-A0A9R0RXH6-F1
#
_cell.length_a   1.000
_cell.length_b   1.000
_cell.length_c   1.000
_cell.angle_alpha   90.00
_cell.angle_beta   90.00
_cell.angle_gamma   90.00
#
_symmetry.space_group_name_H-M   'P 1'
#
loop_
_entity.id
_entity.type
_entity.pdbx_description
1 polymer ?
#
loop_
_entity_poly.entity_id
_entity_poly.type
_entity_poly.pdbx_seq_one_letter_code
_entity_poly.pdbx_strand_id
1 'polypeptide(L)'
;MEFVHFLKNPDKYEALGAKIPKGALLCGPPGTGKTLLAKATAGESGVPFLSISGSDFLEMFVGVGPSRVRGLFQEARECAPSIVFIDEIDAIGRARGRGGYSGGNSERENTLNQLLVEMDGFGTTAGVVVLAGTNRPDILDKALLRPGRFDRQISIDRPDINGREQIFRIYLAKLKLDKEPSFYSQRLAALTPGFAGADIANICNEAALITARRDEKLITMQHFESAIDRVIGGLEKKNTVISKLERRTVAYHESGHAVAGWFLEHAEPLLKVTIVPRGTAALGFAQYVPSENLLMTKEQFFDRTCMTLGGRAAEEF
;
A
#
# COMPACT_ATOMS: atom_id res chain seq x y z
N MET A 1 -4.11 1.94 19.11
CA MET A 1 -5.17 2.39 20.04
C MET A 1 -4.68 3.38 21.10
N GLU A 2 -3.37 3.49 21.38
CA GLU A 2 -2.85 4.43 22.38
C GLU A 2 -3.17 5.89 22.07
N PHE A 3 -2.94 6.37 20.84
CA PHE A 3 -3.28 7.74 20.44
C PHE A 3 -4.78 8.07 20.60
N VAL A 4 -5.66 7.11 20.31
CA VAL A 4 -7.12 7.28 20.46
C VAL A 4 -7.51 7.36 21.94
N HIS A 5 -7.00 6.43 22.76
CA HIS A 5 -7.27 6.44 24.20
C HIS A 5 -6.71 7.69 24.88
N PHE A 6 -5.56 8.16 24.40
CA PHE A 6 -4.93 9.37 24.86
C PHE A 6 -5.80 10.59 24.57
N LEU A 7 -6.25 10.78 23.32
CA LEU A 7 -7.09 11.91 22.93
C LEU A 7 -8.47 11.89 23.62
N LYS A 8 -9.00 10.70 23.95
CA LYS A 8 -10.26 10.57 24.69
C LYS A 8 -10.13 10.84 26.19
N ASN A 9 -9.00 10.52 26.82
CA ASN A 9 -8.82 10.61 28.27
C ASN A 9 -7.40 11.10 28.63
N PRO A 10 -7.05 12.37 28.33
CA PRO A 10 -5.70 12.89 28.57
C PRO A 10 -5.33 12.89 30.06
N ASP A 11 -6.27 13.24 30.95
CA ASP A 11 -6.06 13.36 32.40
C ASP A 11 -5.48 12.08 33.03
N LYS A 12 -5.90 10.90 32.54
CA LYS A 12 -5.42 9.61 33.04
C LYS A 12 -3.91 9.44 32.80
N TYR A 13 -3.41 9.93 31.67
CA TYR A 13 -2.00 9.84 31.30
C TYR A 13 -1.19 10.94 31.97
N GLU A 14 -1.74 12.15 32.07
CA GLU A 14 -1.10 13.26 32.79
C GLU A 14 -0.92 12.99 34.28
N ALA A 15 -1.90 12.35 34.93
CA ALA A 15 -1.82 11.94 36.33
C ALA A 15 -0.65 10.95 36.60
N LEU A 16 -0.25 10.19 35.57
CA LEU A 16 0.89 9.27 35.62
C LEU A 16 2.21 9.94 35.20
N GLY A 17 2.20 11.23 34.85
CA GLY A 17 3.35 11.96 34.34
C GLY A 17 3.77 11.57 32.91
N ALA A 18 2.90 10.86 32.17
CA ALA A 18 3.18 10.47 30.81
C ALA A 18 3.06 11.69 29.88
N LYS A 19 4.10 11.95 29.09
CA LYS A 19 4.09 13.02 28.09
C LYS A 19 3.36 12.58 26.83
N ILE A 20 2.59 13.51 26.27
CA ILE A 20 1.89 13.32 25.01
C ILE A 20 2.94 13.12 23.89
N PRO A 21 2.88 12.02 23.13
CA PRO A 21 3.66 11.91 21.90
C PRO A 21 3.17 12.99 20.92
N LYS A 22 4.06 13.92 20.57
CA LYS A 22 3.73 15.07 19.71
C LYS A 22 3.43 14.66 18.28
N GLY A 23 4.05 13.57 17.81
CA GLY A 23 3.75 13.03 16.51
C GLY A 23 4.17 11.59 16.28
N ALA A 24 3.62 11.02 15.22
CA ALA A 24 3.95 9.68 14.74
C ALA A 24 4.12 9.67 13.21
N LEU A 25 5.11 8.93 12.76
CA LEU A 25 5.37 8.66 11.35
C LEU A 25 4.82 7.27 10.99
N LEU A 26 3.89 7.23 10.04
CA LEU A 26 3.35 6.03 9.41
C LEU A 26 4.19 5.71 8.18
N CYS A 27 4.97 4.63 8.26
CA CYS A 27 5.87 4.18 7.20
C CYS A 27 5.31 2.95 6.53
N GLY A 28 5.45 2.80 5.22
CA GLY A 28 5.19 1.51 4.56
C GLY A 28 4.89 1.65 3.07
N PRO A 29 4.76 0.54 2.33
CA PRO A 29 4.48 0.56 0.91
C PRO A 29 3.23 1.38 0.53
N PRO A 30 3.12 1.87 -0.72
CA PRO A 30 1.91 2.54 -1.17
C PRO A 30 0.70 1.59 -1.09
N GLY A 31 -0.48 2.15 -0.83
CA GLY A 31 -1.73 1.39 -0.81
C GLY A 31 -1.99 0.52 0.43
N THR A 32 -1.16 0.59 1.47
CA THR A 32 -1.37 -0.15 2.74
C THR A 32 -2.36 0.51 3.71
N GLY A 33 -2.91 1.68 3.35
CA GLY A 33 -3.95 2.35 4.15
C GLY A 33 -3.44 3.32 5.22
N LYS A 34 -2.22 3.86 5.09
CA LYS A 34 -1.67 4.89 6.00
C LYS A 34 -2.63 6.06 6.24
N THR A 35 -3.11 6.69 5.16
CA THR A 35 -4.07 7.80 5.20
C THR A 35 -5.42 7.37 5.78
N LEU A 36 -5.86 6.13 5.50
CA LEU A 36 -7.09 5.58 6.05
C LEU A 36 -6.98 5.36 7.57
N LEU A 37 -5.83 4.87 8.05
CA LEU A 37 -5.54 4.67 9.47
C LEU A 37 -5.52 6.01 10.23
N ALA A 38 -4.92 7.05 9.64
CA ALA A 38 -4.93 8.39 10.20
C ALA A 38 -6.37 8.95 10.33
N LYS A 39 -7.18 8.81 9.26
CA LYS A 39 -8.60 9.19 9.28
C LYS A 39 -9.40 8.40 10.31
N ALA A 40 -9.19 7.09 10.41
CA ALA A 40 -9.85 6.24 11.39
C ALA A 40 -9.47 6.64 12.82
N THR A 41 -8.21 7.00 13.06
CA THR A 41 -7.74 7.47 14.38
C THR A 41 -8.48 8.74 14.81
N ALA A 42 -8.68 9.70 13.89
CA ALA A 42 -9.44 10.91 14.18
C ALA A 42 -10.94 10.63 14.39
N GLY A 43 -11.54 9.83 13.52
CA GLY A 43 -12.95 9.44 13.62
C GLY A 43 -13.26 8.71 14.93
N GLU A 44 -12.40 7.77 15.34
CA GLU A 44 -12.53 7.07 16.61
C GLU A 44 -12.32 8.00 17.80
N SER A 45 -11.43 8.98 17.71
CA SER A 45 -11.14 9.94 18.79
C SER A 45 -12.17 11.06 18.90
N GLY A 46 -12.98 11.29 17.86
CA GLY A 46 -13.98 12.36 17.82
C GLY A 46 -13.37 13.76 17.71
N VAL A 47 -12.13 13.87 17.23
CA VAL A 47 -11.40 15.15 17.10
C VAL A 47 -11.32 15.59 15.63
N PRO A 48 -11.22 16.91 15.35
CA PRO A 48 -11.01 17.42 13.99
C PRO A 48 -9.77 16.80 13.32
N PHE A 49 -9.90 16.52 12.03
CA PHE A 49 -8.85 15.95 11.18
C PHE A 49 -8.45 16.94 10.08
N LEU A 50 -7.27 17.54 10.21
CA LEU A 50 -6.69 18.42 9.21
C LEU A 50 -5.74 17.61 8.34
N SER A 51 -5.96 17.56 7.03
CA SER A 51 -5.16 16.76 6.10
C SER A 51 -4.55 17.64 5.03
N ILE A 52 -3.26 17.50 4.79
CA ILE A 52 -2.54 18.19 3.73
C ILE A 52 -1.53 17.25 3.07
N SER A 53 -1.25 17.43 1.78
CA SER A 53 -0.16 16.71 1.12
C SER A 53 1.15 17.46 1.32
N GLY A 54 2.26 16.74 1.52
CA GLY A 54 3.60 17.28 1.59
C GLY A 54 3.98 18.05 0.32
N SER A 55 3.43 17.66 -0.82
CA SER A 55 3.59 18.37 -2.10
C SER A 55 2.97 19.77 -2.10
N ASP A 56 1.91 20.00 -1.33
CA ASP A 56 1.16 21.25 -1.33
C ASP A 56 1.93 22.41 -0.68
N PHE A 57 3.03 22.09 0.00
CA PHE A 57 3.94 23.07 0.55
C PHE A 57 5.04 23.52 -0.41
N LEU A 58 5.20 22.85 -1.56
CA LEU A 58 6.18 23.20 -2.58
C LEU A 58 5.53 24.15 -3.59
N GLU A 59 5.94 25.42 -3.59
CA GLU A 59 5.47 26.39 -4.59
C GLU A 59 6.61 27.11 -5.30
N MET A 60 6.31 27.68 -6.47
CA MET A 60 7.28 28.48 -7.24
C MET A 60 7.68 29.79 -6.52
N PHE A 61 6.86 30.25 -5.57
CA PHE A 61 7.07 31.50 -4.86
C PHE A 61 7.75 31.27 -3.50
N VAL A 62 8.90 31.92 -3.32
CA VAL A 62 9.68 31.84 -2.08
C VAL A 62 8.86 32.33 -0.89
N GLY A 63 8.81 31.53 0.18
CA GLY A 63 8.16 31.90 1.44
C GLY A 63 6.69 31.48 1.55
N VAL A 64 6.06 30.99 0.48
CA VAL A 64 4.70 30.47 0.56
C VAL A 64 4.65 29.17 1.37
N GLY A 65 5.60 28.26 1.15
CA GLY A 65 5.69 27.00 1.92
C GLY A 65 5.74 27.21 3.44
N PRO A 66 6.69 27.98 3.99
CA PRO A 66 6.74 28.28 5.43
C PRO A 66 5.46 28.97 5.95
N SER A 67 4.86 29.87 5.17
CA SER A 67 3.61 30.54 5.56
C SER A 67 2.44 29.56 5.69
N ARG A 68 2.31 28.62 4.75
CA ARG A 68 1.30 27.54 4.81
C ARG A 68 1.50 26.63 6.01
N VAL A 69 2.74 26.28 6.32
CA VAL A 69 3.07 25.49 7.52
C VAL A 69 2.56 26.22 8.77
N ARG A 70 2.85 27.52 8.92
CA ARG A 70 2.34 28.32 10.05
C ARG A 70 0.81 28.36 10.09
N GLY A 71 0.17 28.61 8.96
CA GLY A 71 -1.30 28.65 8.86
C GLY A 71 -1.95 27.34 9.30
N LEU A 72 -1.43 26.21 8.81
CA LEU A 72 -1.90 24.87 9.20
C LEU A 72 -1.78 24.64 10.71
N PHE A 73 -0.65 25.01 11.31
CA PHE A 73 -0.44 24.84 12.74
C PHE A 73 -1.24 25.82 13.59
N GLN A 74 -1.54 27.01 13.07
CA GLN A 74 -2.44 27.95 13.72
C GLN A 74 -3.87 27.42 13.74
N GLU A 75 -4.39 26.97 12.60
CA GLU A 75 -5.72 26.35 12.49
C GLU A 75 -5.84 25.11 13.39
N ALA A 76 -4.81 24.28 13.43
CA ALA A 76 -4.76 23.10 14.31
C ALA A 76 -4.89 23.47 15.80
N ARG A 77 -4.30 24.59 16.23
CA ARG A 77 -4.40 25.11 17.60
C ARG A 77 -5.78 25.68 17.89
N GLU A 78 -6.39 26.38 16.95
CA GLU A 78 -7.75 26.93 17.09
C GLU A 78 -8.80 25.82 17.22
N CYS A 79 -8.54 24.66 16.59
CA CYS A 79 -9.39 23.46 16.65
C CYS A 79 -8.95 22.43 17.69
N ALA A 80 -8.05 22.77 18.62
CA ALA A 80 -7.53 21.81 19.59
C ALA A 80 -8.63 21.29 20.57
N PRO A 81 -8.63 19.99 20.91
CA PRO A 81 -7.70 18.94 20.49
C PRO A 81 -7.95 18.50 19.04
N SER A 82 -6.88 18.37 18.25
CA SER A 82 -6.97 18.06 16.80
C SER A 82 -5.85 17.12 16.33
N ILE A 83 -6.07 16.48 15.18
CA ILE A 83 -5.04 15.69 14.48
C ILE A 83 -4.69 16.38 13.18
N VAL A 84 -3.39 16.62 12.97
CA VAL A 84 -2.83 17.08 11.70
C VAL A 84 -2.21 15.88 10.99
N PHE A 85 -2.62 15.59 9.76
CA PHE A 85 -2.04 14.55 8.92
C PHE A 85 -1.33 15.16 7.70
N ILE A 86 -0.04 14.88 7.58
CA ILE A 86 0.78 15.26 6.43
C ILE A 86 1.07 14.01 5.60
N ASP A 87 0.40 13.85 4.46
CA ASP A 87 0.70 12.77 3.52
C ASP A 87 1.97 13.07 2.72
N GLU A 88 2.65 12.07 2.19
CA GLU A 88 3.87 12.24 1.37
C GLU A 88 4.90 13.21 1.97
N ILE A 89 5.17 13.10 3.28
CA ILE A 89 6.10 14.01 3.97
C ILE A 89 7.50 14.02 3.35
N ASP A 90 7.88 12.98 2.61
CA ASP A 90 9.13 12.91 1.87
C ASP A 90 9.27 13.98 0.76
N ALA A 91 8.17 14.61 0.34
CA ALA A 91 8.21 15.76 -0.57
C ALA A 91 8.96 16.96 0.03
N ILE A 92 8.84 17.19 1.34
CA ILE A 92 9.49 18.30 2.07
C ILE A 92 10.57 17.83 3.05
N GLY A 93 10.48 16.58 3.51
CA GLY A 93 11.32 16.02 4.57
C GLY A 93 12.58 15.33 4.09
N ARG A 94 12.94 15.43 2.81
CA ARG A 94 14.10 14.73 2.25
C ARG A 94 15.42 15.26 2.82
N ALA A 95 16.28 14.35 3.29
CA ALA A 95 17.61 14.67 3.77
C ALA A 95 18.47 15.34 2.70
N ARG A 96 19.31 16.29 3.13
CA ARG A 96 20.26 17.01 2.27
C ARG A 96 21.14 16.03 1.49
N GLY A 97 21.03 16.05 0.17
CA GLY A 97 22.00 15.41 -0.71
C GLY A 97 23.33 16.15 -0.65
N ARG A 98 24.44 15.45 -0.44
CA ARG A 98 25.79 15.97 -0.69
C ARG A 98 25.97 16.15 -2.20
N GLY A 99 25.44 17.22 -2.78
CA GLY A 99 25.71 17.57 -4.18
C GLY A 99 24.63 18.41 -4.85
N GLY A 100 25.02 19.61 -5.29
CA GLY A 100 24.34 20.35 -6.36
C GLY A 100 23.75 21.69 -5.95
N TYR A 101 24.49 22.76 -6.22
CA TYR A 101 24.01 24.13 -6.33
C TYR A 101 22.83 24.21 -7.32
N SER A 102 21.59 24.22 -6.83
CA SER A 102 20.41 24.56 -7.62
C SER A 102 19.33 25.13 -6.70
N GLY A 103 18.83 26.32 -7.03
CA GLY A 103 17.97 27.16 -6.18
C GLY A 103 16.62 26.57 -5.76
N GLY A 104 16.23 25.39 -6.23
CA GLY A 104 15.02 24.69 -5.77
C GLY A 104 15.17 23.98 -4.42
N ASN A 105 16.39 23.75 -3.93
CA ASN A 105 16.60 23.10 -2.64
C ASN A 105 16.34 24.04 -1.45
N SER A 106 16.48 25.36 -1.63
CA SER A 106 16.38 26.33 -0.53
C SER A 106 14.94 26.52 -0.04
N GLU A 107 13.95 26.48 -0.94
CA GLU A 107 12.53 26.65 -0.57
C GLU A 107 12.03 25.45 0.25
N ARG A 108 12.32 24.23 -0.22
CA ARG A 108 12.09 22.99 0.53
C ARG A 108 12.74 23.02 1.91
N GLU A 109 14.00 23.43 2.00
CA GLU A 109 14.73 23.51 3.27
C GLU A 109 14.09 24.52 4.24
N ASN A 110 13.68 25.69 3.73
CA ASN A 110 13.01 26.69 4.55
C ASN A 110 11.66 26.19 5.07
N THR A 111 10.88 25.52 4.22
CA THR A 111 9.60 24.88 4.61
C THR A 111 9.81 23.79 5.66
N LEU A 112 10.82 22.93 5.47
CA LEU A 112 11.17 21.88 6.44
C LEU A 112 11.57 22.48 7.78
N ASN A 113 12.46 23.48 7.79
CA ASN A 113 12.88 24.14 9.01
C ASN A 113 11.70 24.80 9.75
N GLN A 114 10.76 25.41 9.02
CA GLN A 114 9.55 25.95 9.63
C GLN A 114 8.70 24.84 10.26
N LEU A 115 8.53 23.70 9.60
CA LEU A 115 7.82 22.54 10.17
C LEU A 115 8.49 22.08 11.47
N LEU A 116 9.82 22.00 11.49
CA LEU A 116 10.58 21.63 12.69
C LEU A 116 10.37 22.63 13.84
N VAL A 117 10.36 23.93 13.53
CA VAL A 117 10.11 24.99 14.52
C VAL A 117 8.69 24.90 15.09
N GLU A 118 7.68 24.66 14.25
CA GLU A 118 6.30 24.49 14.74
C GLU A 118 6.13 23.22 15.59
N MET A 119 6.80 22.13 15.23
CA MET A 119 6.79 20.88 16.00
C MET A 119 7.49 21.02 17.38
N ASP A 120 8.62 21.73 17.42
CA ASP A 120 9.33 22.00 18.67
C ASP A 120 8.59 23.04 19.53
N GLY A 121 7.94 24.02 18.88
CA GLY A 121 7.17 25.09 19.49
C GLY A 121 5.89 24.65 20.18
N PHE A 122 5.45 23.40 19.99
CA PHE A 122 4.37 22.84 20.80
C PHE A 122 4.79 22.72 22.27
N GLY A 123 4.12 23.46 23.14
CA GLY A 123 4.03 23.07 24.54
C GLY A 123 3.35 21.70 24.66
N THR A 124 3.74 20.89 25.64
CA THR A 124 3.14 19.57 25.92
C THR A 124 1.61 19.62 26.14
N THR A 125 1.04 20.82 26.28
CA THR A 125 -0.34 21.10 26.69
C THR A 125 -1.28 21.49 25.54
N ALA A 126 -0.81 21.58 24.29
CA ALA A 126 -1.62 22.11 23.18
C ALA A 126 -2.66 21.12 22.61
N GLY A 127 -2.60 19.83 22.98
CA GLY A 127 -3.58 18.82 22.53
C GLY A 127 -3.58 18.53 21.02
N VAL A 128 -2.54 18.96 20.29
CA VAL A 128 -2.38 18.73 18.84
C VAL A 128 -1.44 17.53 18.62
N VAL A 129 -1.89 16.56 17.83
CA VAL A 129 -1.09 15.39 17.43
C VAL A 129 -0.79 15.44 15.95
N VAL A 130 0.49 15.33 15.58
CA VAL A 130 0.93 15.36 14.17
C VAL A 130 1.21 13.94 13.68
N LEU A 131 0.41 13.46 12.74
CA LEU A 131 0.64 12.22 12.02
C LEU A 131 1.24 12.53 10.64
N ALA A 132 2.20 11.72 10.19
CA ALA A 132 2.75 11.87 8.84
C ALA A 132 2.82 10.52 8.13
N GLY A 133 2.56 10.51 6.82
CA GLY A 133 2.68 9.32 5.97
C GLY A 133 3.91 9.40 5.07
N THR A 134 4.66 8.31 4.96
CA THR A 134 5.69 8.17 3.92
C THR A 134 5.79 6.75 3.37
N ASN A 135 6.17 6.65 2.10
CA ASN A 135 6.56 5.38 1.48
C ASN A 135 8.06 5.10 1.62
N ARG A 136 8.86 6.12 1.98
CA ARG A 136 10.32 6.10 1.92
C ARG A 136 10.93 6.71 3.19
N PRO A 137 10.89 6.01 4.32
CA PRO A 137 11.47 6.52 5.56
C PRO A 137 13.00 6.70 5.49
N ASP A 138 13.66 5.99 4.59
CA ASP A 138 15.11 6.00 4.37
C ASP A 138 15.65 7.35 3.89
N ILE A 139 14.86 8.11 3.13
CA ILE A 139 15.29 9.40 2.57
C ILE A 139 14.96 10.60 3.47
N LEU A 140 14.28 10.40 4.59
CA LEU A 140 13.87 11.50 5.48
C LEU A 140 15.05 12.07 6.28
N ASP A 141 15.01 13.37 6.54
CA ASP A 141 15.96 14.06 7.40
C ASP A 141 15.86 13.50 8.83
N LYS A 142 17.00 13.07 9.39
CA LYS A 142 17.09 12.55 10.75
C LYS A 142 16.59 13.55 11.79
N ALA A 143 16.58 14.85 11.48
CA ALA A 143 16.02 15.89 12.34
C ALA A 143 14.51 15.66 12.61
N LEU A 144 13.74 15.18 11.63
CA LEU A 144 12.31 14.89 11.81
C LEU A 144 12.06 13.74 12.80
N LEU A 145 12.99 12.77 12.83
CA LEU A 145 12.89 11.55 13.64
C LEU A 145 13.43 11.72 15.07
N ARG A 146 13.83 12.93 15.48
CA ARG A 146 14.34 13.18 16.82
C ARG A 146 13.20 13.22 17.85
N PRO A 147 13.45 12.79 19.10
CA PRO A 147 12.49 12.95 20.18
C PRO A 147 12.03 14.41 20.37
N GLY A 148 10.74 14.62 20.58
CA GLY A 148 10.04 15.89 20.55
C GLY A 148 9.33 16.21 19.24
N ARG A 149 9.43 15.35 18.21
CA ARG A 149 8.87 15.56 16.86
C ARG A 149 8.09 14.31 16.44
N PHE A 150 8.61 13.49 15.51
CA PHE A 150 8.05 12.18 15.19
C PHE A 150 8.64 11.11 16.10
N ASP A 151 8.16 11.11 17.34
CA ASP A 151 8.66 10.27 18.44
C ASP A 151 8.32 8.79 18.25
N ARG A 152 7.27 8.53 17.47
CA ARG A 152 6.81 7.18 17.13
C ARG A 152 6.97 6.91 15.65
N GLN A 153 7.51 5.75 15.31
CA GLN A 153 7.53 5.23 13.95
C GLN A 153 6.72 3.95 13.93
N ILE A 154 5.72 3.91 13.05
CA ILE A 154 4.80 2.79 12.91
C ILE A 154 4.93 2.28 11.48
N SER A 155 5.49 1.09 11.31
CA SER A 155 5.53 0.42 10.01
C SER A 155 4.19 -0.27 9.73
N ILE A 156 3.65 -0.04 8.54
CA ILE A 156 2.42 -0.64 8.03
C ILE A 156 2.80 -1.41 6.77
N ASP A 157 3.05 -2.69 6.97
CA ASP A 157 3.44 -3.61 5.92
C ASP A 157 2.23 -4.10 5.12
N ARG A 158 2.51 -4.88 4.08
CA ARG A 158 1.45 -5.53 3.30
C ARG A 158 0.73 -6.56 4.17
N PRO A 159 -0.60 -6.72 4.00
CA PRO A 159 -1.38 -7.65 4.80
C PRO A 159 -0.99 -9.10 4.52
N ASP A 160 -1.00 -9.91 5.58
CA ASP A 160 -0.93 -11.37 5.54
C ASP A 160 -2.21 -11.97 4.94
N ILE A 161 -2.28 -13.30 4.80
CA ILE A 161 -3.47 -13.95 4.22
C ILE A 161 -4.74 -13.65 5.02
N ASN A 162 -4.66 -13.63 6.36
CA ASN A 162 -5.82 -13.35 7.22
C ASN A 162 -6.23 -11.88 7.13
N GLY A 163 -5.27 -10.96 7.12
CA GLY A 163 -5.51 -9.54 6.91
C GLY A 163 -6.14 -9.26 5.55
N ARG A 164 -5.67 -9.92 4.48
CA ARG A 164 -6.31 -9.82 3.16
C ARG A 164 -7.74 -10.33 3.20
N GLU A 165 -8.01 -11.45 3.86
CA GLU A 165 -9.37 -11.97 4.02
C GLU A 165 -10.29 -10.94 4.70
N GLN A 166 -9.83 -10.33 5.79
CA GLN A 166 -10.59 -9.30 6.50
C GLN A 166 -10.85 -8.06 5.63
N ILE A 167 -9.84 -7.61 4.88
CA ILE A 167 -9.97 -6.48 3.95
C ILE A 167 -10.99 -6.83 2.85
N PHE A 168 -10.93 -8.03 2.27
CA PHE A 168 -11.92 -8.48 1.31
C PHE A 168 -13.33 -8.44 1.90
N ARG A 169 -13.55 -8.94 3.12
CA ARG A 169 -14.88 -8.91 3.75
C ARG A 169 -15.45 -7.49 3.86
N ILE A 170 -14.63 -6.50 4.19
CA ILE A 170 -15.05 -5.09 4.29
C ILE A 170 -15.53 -4.55 2.93
N TYR A 171 -14.81 -4.84 1.84
CA TYR A 171 -15.18 -4.36 0.52
C TYR A 171 -16.33 -5.16 -0.11
N LEU A 172 -16.34 -6.48 0.09
CA LEU A 172 -17.38 -7.38 -0.37
C LEU A 172 -18.74 -7.05 0.26
N ALA A 173 -18.77 -6.62 1.53
CA ALA A 173 -20.00 -6.22 2.20
C ALA A 173 -20.72 -5.03 1.54
N LYS A 174 -20.03 -4.25 0.68
CA LYS A 174 -20.61 -3.12 -0.05
C LYS A 174 -21.15 -3.51 -1.43
N LEU A 175 -20.90 -4.75 -1.88
CA LEU A 175 -21.20 -5.21 -3.22
C LEU A 175 -22.45 -6.10 -3.27
N LYS A 176 -23.10 -6.15 -4.45
CA LYS A 176 -24.22 -7.05 -4.71
C LYS A 176 -23.71 -8.40 -5.22
N LEU A 177 -23.56 -9.34 -4.30
CA LEU A 177 -23.03 -10.68 -4.55
C LEU A 177 -24.17 -11.70 -4.69
N ASP A 178 -23.92 -12.79 -5.39
CA ASP A 178 -24.80 -13.97 -5.44
C ASP A 178 -24.74 -14.83 -4.16
N LYS A 179 -23.64 -14.75 -3.41
CA LYS A 179 -23.38 -15.50 -2.17
C LYS A 179 -22.81 -14.59 -1.08
N GLU A 180 -22.82 -15.10 0.14
CA GLU A 180 -22.24 -14.42 1.30
C GLU A 180 -20.75 -14.05 1.09
N PRO A 181 -20.29 -12.87 1.56
CA PRO A 181 -18.90 -12.43 1.46
C PRO A 181 -17.86 -13.44 1.97
N SER A 182 -18.21 -14.24 2.98
CA SER A 182 -17.34 -15.26 3.57
C SER A 182 -17.03 -16.41 2.60
N PHE A 183 -17.92 -16.71 1.66
CA PHE A 183 -17.67 -17.70 0.60
C PHE A 183 -16.52 -17.28 -0.32
N TYR A 184 -16.36 -15.97 -0.51
CA TYR A 184 -15.38 -15.38 -1.42
C TYR A 184 -14.03 -15.10 -0.74
N SER A 185 -14.08 -14.56 0.48
CA SER A 185 -12.91 -13.90 1.10
C SER A 185 -11.69 -14.80 1.21
N GLN A 186 -11.85 -16.06 1.61
CA GLN A 186 -10.74 -17.00 1.78
C GLN A 186 -10.04 -17.32 0.45
N ARG A 187 -10.83 -17.66 -0.57
CA ARG A 187 -10.31 -17.99 -1.90
C ARG A 187 -9.64 -16.78 -2.55
N LEU A 188 -10.24 -15.61 -2.45
CA LEU A 188 -9.66 -14.38 -3.00
C LEU A 188 -8.35 -14.00 -2.30
N ALA A 189 -8.28 -14.12 -0.96
CA ALA A 189 -7.06 -13.84 -0.20
C ALA A 189 -5.90 -14.76 -0.58
N ALA A 190 -6.19 -16.03 -0.91
CA ALA A 190 -5.21 -16.99 -1.41
C ALA A 190 -4.75 -16.68 -2.84
N LEU A 191 -5.66 -16.20 -3.71
CA LEU A 191 -5.36 -15.88 -5.11
C LEU A 191 -4.63 -14.53 -5.30
N THR A 192 -4.51 -13.70 -4.26
CA THR A 192 -3.89 -12.37 -4.34
C THR A 192 -2.73 -12.21 -3.36
N PRO A 193 -1.69 -13.07 -3.41
CA PRO A 193 -0.55 -12.94 -2.52
C PRO A 193 0.21 -11.63 -2.76
N GLY A 194 0.62 -10.96 -1.68
CA GLY A 194 1.42 -9.74 -1.74
C GLY A 194 0.66 -8.47 -2.16
N PHE A 195 -0.66 -8.54 -2.31
CA PHE A 195 -1.51 -7.39 -2.65
C PHE A 195 -1.71 -6.48 -1.44
N ALA A 196 -1.67 -5.17 -1.66
CA ALA A 196 -1.99 -4.18 -0.65
C ALA A 196 -3.51 -3.96 -0.56
N GLY A 197 -3.96 -3.24 0.48
CA GLY A 197 -5.39 -2.94 0.67
C GLY A 197 -6.01 -2.18 -0.50
N ALA A 198 -5.26 -1.27 -1.13
CA ALA A 198 -5.70 -0.55 -2.33
C ALA A 198 -5.88 -1.49 -3.55
N ASP A 199 -5.00 -2.48 -3.71
CA ASP A 199 -5.12 -3.46 -4.81
C ASP A 199 -6.37 -4.33 -4.63
N ILE A 200 -6.66 -4.74 -3.40
CA ILE A 200 -7.88 -5.49 -3.05
C ILE A 200 -9.13 -4.67 -3.34
N ALA A 201 -9.13 -3.39 -2.95
CA ALA A 201 -10.22 -2.47 -3.26
C ALA A 201 -10.43 -2.35 -4.78
N ASN A 202 -9.34 -2.27 -5.55
CA ASN A 202 -9.38 -2.20 -7.00
C ASN A 202 -9.94 -3.48 -7.63
N ILE A 203 -9.55 -4.67 -7.14
CA ILE A 203 -10.14 -5.95 -7.61
C ILE A 203 -11.65 -5.96 -7.40
N CYS A 204 -12.11 -5.55 -6.20
CA CYS A 204 -13.53 -5.52 -5.88
C CYS A 204 -14.30 -4.57 -6.82
N ASN A 205 -13.72 -3.40 -7.13
CA ASN A 205 -14.29 -2.45 -8.06
C ASN A 205 -14.30 -2.97 -9.51
N GLU A 206 -13.20 -3.56 -9.99
CA GLU A 206 -13.12 -4.13 -11.33
C GLU A 206 -14.07 -5.32 -11.52
N ALA A 207 -14.28 -6.14 -10.49
CA ALA A 207 -15.28 -7.22 -10.54
C ALA A 207 -16.70 -6.65 -10.75
N ALA A 208 -17.04 -5.55 -10.07
CA ALA A 208 -18.31 -4.85 -10.27
C ALA A 208 -18.41 -4.26 -11.68
N LEU A 209 -17.35 -3.64 -12.20
CA LEU A 209 -17.31 -3.10 -13.58
C LEU A 209 -17.40 -4.18 -14.65
N ILE A 210 -16.78 -5.34 -14.45
CA ILE A 210 -16.92 -6.51 -15.35
C ILE A 210 -18.37 -6.99 -15.36
N THR A 211 -18.99 -7.10 -14.19
CA THR A 211 -20.40 -7.52 -14.05
C THR A 211 -21.33 -6.55 -14.78
N ALA A 212 -21.13 -5.25 -14.57
CA ALA A 212 -21.91 -4.20 -15.25
C ALA A 212 -21.74 -4.23 -16.77
N ARG A 213 -20.51 -4.48 -17.28
CA ARG A 213 -20.25 -4.60 -18.73
C ARG A 213 -20.92 -5.82 -19.38
N ARG A 214 -21.31 -6.82 -18.60
CA ARG A 214 -22.01 -8.03 -19.08
C ARG A 214 -23.52 -7.95 -18.89
N ASP A 215 -24.04 -6.80 -18.42
CA ASP A 215 -25.44 -6.61 -18.05
C ASP A 215 -25.95 -7.65 -17.03
N GLU A 216 -25.06 -8.14 -16.16
CA GLU A 216 -25.38 -9.08 -15.10
C GLU A 216 -25.79 -8.34 -13.81
N LYS A 217 -26.71 -8.93 -13.03
CA LYS A 217 -27.27 -8.29 -11.82
C LYS A 217 -26.47 -8.55 -10.55
N LEU A 218 -25.75 -9.67 -10.50
CA LEU A 218 -25.03 -10.16 -9.32
C LEU A 218 -23.58 -10.47 -9.69
N ILE A 219 -22.67 -10.16 -8.77
CA ILE A 219 -21.24 -10.44 -8.96
C ILE A 219 -20.98 -11.87 -8.49
N THR A 220 -20.34 -12.68 -9.36
CA THR A 220 -19.99 -14.09 -9.10
C THR A 220 -18.47 -14.26 -8.96
N MET A 221 -18.03 -15.45 -8.53
CA MET A 221 -16.59 -15.79 -8.43
C MET A 221 -15.84 -15.54 -9.75
N GLN A 222 -16.47 -15.84 -10.89
CA GLN A 222 -15.84 -15.69 -12.21
C GLN A 222 -15.51 -14.23 -12.52
N HIS A 223 -16.31 -13.28 -12.02
CA HIS A 223 -16.03 -11.85 -12.16
C HIS A 223 -14.82 -11.42 -11.34
N PHE A 224 -14.68 -11.93 -10.12
CA PHE A 224 -13.49 -11.68 -9.31
C PHE A 224 -12.24 -12.32 -9.90
N GLU A 225 -12.31 -13.57 -10.38
CA GLU A 225 -11.18 -14.21 -11.06
C GLU A 225 -10.76 -13.44 -12.32
N SER A 226 -11.74 -12.95 -13.09
CA SER A 226 -11.49 -12.11 -14.26
C SER A 226 -10.88 -10.74 -13.88
N ALA A 227 -11.29 -10.17 -12.75
CA ALA A 227 -10.75 -8.92 -12.22
C ALA A 227 -9.30 -9.10 -11.74
N ILE A 228 -9.00 -10.19 -11.02
CA ILE A 228 -7.65 -10.55 -10.60
C ILE A 228 -6.74 -10.69 -11.83
N ASP A 229 -7.17 -11.46 -12.85
CA ASP A 229 -6.40 -11.63 -14.07
C ASP A 229 -6.13 -10.30 -14.80
N ARG A 230 -7.09 -9.38 -14.75
CA ARG A 230 -6.97 -8.05 -15.36
C ARG A 230 -6.01 -7.15 -14.58
N VAL A 231 -6.01 -7.22 -13.25
CA VAL A 231 -5.09 -6.45 -12.39
C VAL A 231 -3.66 -6.97 -12.50
N ILE A 232 -3.47 -8.31 -12.54
CA ILE A 232 -2.14 -8.93 -12.64
C ILE A 232 -1.58 -8.84 -14.07
N GLY A 233 -2.34 -9.36 -15.06
CA GLY A 233 -1.87 -9.50 -16.44
C GLY A 233 -2.19 -8.32 -17.34
N GLY A 234 -3.06 -7.41 -16.92
CA GLY A 234 -3.57 -6.32 -17.75
C GLY A 234 -4.74 -6.72 -18.66
N LEU A 235 -5.04 -5.84 -19.61
CA LEU A 235 -6.16 -6.03 -20.55
C LEU A 235 -5.95 -7.27 -21.41
N GLU A 236 -7.00 -8.08 -21.53
CA GLU A 236 -7.06 -9.21 -22.46
C GLU A 236 -7.06 -8.69 -23.90
N LYS A 237 -6.11 -9.14 -24.71
CA LYS A 237 -6.05 -8.76 -26.12
C LYS A 237 -6.87 -9.74 -26.98
N LYS A 238 -8.18 -9.50 -27.04
CA LYS A 238 -9.11 -10.33 -27.85
C LYS A 238 -8.84 -10.31 -29.36
N ASN A 239 -8.21 -9.24 -29.86
CA ASN A 239 -7.92 -9.06 -31.29
C ASN A 239 -6.53 -9.56 -31.72
N THR A 240 -5.72 -10.13 -30.81
CA THR A 240 -4.46 -10.76 -31.20
C THR A 240 -4.78 -12.09 -31.86
N VAL A 241 -4.62 -12.15 -33.17
CA VAL A 241 -4.70 -13.41 -33.91
C VAL A 241 -3.41 -14.18 -33.61
N ILE A 242 -3.47 -15.10 -32.64
CA ILE A 242 -2.39 -16.05 -32.35
C ILE A 242 -2.57 -17.25 -33.27
N SER A 243 -1.52 -17.61 -34.00
CA SER A 243 -1.53 -18.80 -34.86
C SER A 243 -1.72 -20.06 -34.02
N LYS A 244 -2.26 -21.13 -34.63
CA LYS A 244 -2.40 -22.42 -33.93
C LYS A 244 -1.04 -22.96 -33.43
N LEU A 245 0.03 -22.68 -34.17
CA LEU A 245 1.38 -23.09 -33.81
C LEU A 245 1.88 -22.31 -32.59
N GLU A 246 1.78 -20.99 -32.59
CA GLU A 246 2.16 -20.16 -31.43
C GLU A 246 1.34 -20.51 -30.18
N ARG A 247 0.02 -20.71 -30.33
CA ARG A 247 -0.83 -21.11 -29.20
C ARG A 247 -0.41 -22.46 -28.62
N ARG A 248 0.00 -23.39 -29.48
CA ARG A 248 0.52 -24.70 -29.06
C ARG A 248 1.87 -24.56 -28.36
N THR A 249 2.78 -23.73 -28.88
CA THR A 249 4.07 -23.45 -28.24
C THR A 249 3.89 -22.84 -26.85
N VAL A 250 3.03 -21.83 -26.71
CA VAL A 250 2.70 -21.22 -25.41
C VAL A 250 2.08 -22.25 -24.47
N ALA A 251 1.20 -23.12 -24.97
CA ALA A 251 0.62 -24.18 -24.14
C ALA A 251 1.67 -25.16 -23.62
N TYR A 252 2.66 -25.55 -24.43
CA TYR A 252 3.78 -26.37 -23.95
C TYR A 252 4.64 -25.61 -22.95
N HIS A 253 4.97 -24.35 -23.24
CA HIS A 253 5.77 -23.50 -22.35
C HIS A 253 5.14 -23.40 -20.94
N GLU A 254 3.88 -22.99 -20.87
CA GLU A 254 3.17 -22.85 -19.59
C GLU A 254 2.94 -24.20 -18.90
N SER A 255 2.74 -25.28 -19.67
CA SER A 255 2.65 -26.64 -19.12
C SER A 255 3.98 -27.12 -18.54
N GLY A 256 5.11 -26.74 -19.14
CA GLY A 256 6.45 -27.04 -18.62
C GLY A 256 6.67 -26.45 -17.24
N HIS A 257 6.32 -25.17 -17.07
CA HIS A 257 6.31 -24.53 -15.77
C HIS A 257 5.39 -25.23 -14.76
N ALA A 258 4.15 -25.55 -15.19
CA ALA A 258 3.16 -26.19 -14.34
C ALA A 258 3.60 -27.58 -13.84
N VAL A 259 4.08 -28.42 -14.76
CA VAL A 259 4.51 -29.79 -14.46
C VAL A 259 5.77 -29.77 -13.60
N ALA A 260 6.77 -28.97 -13.96
CA ALA A 260 7.99 -28.84 -13.15
C ALA A 260 7.66 -28.36 -11.73
N GLY A 261 6.86 -27.30 -11.60
CA GLY A 261 6.43 -26.78 -10.30
C GLY A 261 5.58 -27.74 -9.49
N TRP A 262 4.85 -28.67 -10.13
CA TRP A 262 4.03 -29.66 -9.44
C TRP A 262 4.85 -30.80 -8.83
N PHE A 263 5.94 -31.21 -9.47
CA PHE A 263 6.74 -32.36 -9.04
C PHE A 263 7.95 -32.00 -8.17
N LEU A 264 8.40 -30.74 -8.20
CA LEU A 264 9.52 -30.28 -7.38
C LEU A 264 9.07 -30.02 -5.94
N GLU A 265 9.82 -30.55 -4.98
CA GLU A 265 9.46 -30.52 -3.56
C GLU A 265 9.44 -29.10 -2.99
N HIS A 266 10.37 -28.25 -3.43
CA HIS A 266 10.54 -26.91 -2.89
C HIS A 266 10.07 -25.81 -3.83
N ALA A 267 9.36 -26.16 -4.91
CA ALA A 267 8.77 -25.18 -5.81
C ALA A 267 7.60 -24.43 -5.14
N GLU A 268 7.40 -23.19 -5.57
CA GLU A 268 6.27 -22.39 -5.11
C GLU A 268 4.95 -23.03 -5.59
N PRO A 269 3.93 -23.17 -4.73
CA PRO A 269 2.67 -23.79 -5.12
C PRO A 269 2.00 -23.06 -6.29
N LEU A 270 1.68 -23.81 -7.34
CA LEU A 270 1.01 -23.29 -8.52
C LEU A 270 -0.48 -23.05 -8.21
N LEU A 271 -0.95 -21.81 -8.40
CA LEU A 271 -2.36 -21.43 -8.22
C LEU A 271 -3.17 -21.58 -9.51
N LYS A 272 -2.64 -21.01 -10.60
CA LYS A 272 -3.37 -20.87 -11.86
C LYS A 272 -2.39 -20.75 -13.01
N VAL A 273 -2.76 -21.36 -14.14
CA VAL A 273 -2.02 -21.24 -15.41
C VAL A 273 -2.99 -20.82 -16.49
N THR A 274 -2.57 -19.89 -17.35
CA THR A 274 -3.36 -19.47 -18.50
C THR A 274 -2.48 -19.20 -19.72
N ILE A 275 -2.99 -19.56 -20.89
CA ILE A 275 -2.40 -19.30 -22.20
C ILE A 275 -3.08 -18.13 -22.92
N VAL A 276 -3.91 -17.38 -22.19
CA VAL A 276 -4.64 -16.23 -22.74
C VAL A 276 -3.72 -15.01 -22.69
N PRO A 277 -3.44 -14.36 -23.84
CA PRO A 277 -2.53 -13.23 -23.91
C PRO A 277 -3.10 -12.02 -23.16
N ARG A 278 -2.29 -11.42 -22.29
CA ARG A 278 -2.65 -10.22 -21.54
C ARG A 278 -1.51 -9.21 -21.52
N GLY A 279 -1.86 -7.92 -21.59
CA GLY A 279 -0.89 -6.84 -21.53
C GLY A 279 0.06 -6.79 -22.74
N THR A 280 1.22 -6.15 -22.59
CA THR A 280 2.15 -5.86 -23.69
C THR A 280 3.13 -6.99 -24.00
N ALA A 281 3.43 -7.89 -23.06
CA ALA A 281 4.53 -8.85 -23.22
C ALA A 281 4.21 -10.33 -22.86
N ALA A 282 3.07 -10.65 -22.25
CA ALA A 282 2.76 -12.02 -21.82
C ALA A 282 1.76 -12.71 -22.77
N LEU A 283 2.22 -13.75 -23.47
CA LEU A 283 1.36 -14.64 -24.28
C LEU A 283 0.63 -15.68 -23.42
N GLY A 284 1.14 -15.94 -22.21
CA GLY A 284 0.58 -16.77 -21.15
C GLY A 284 1.21 -16.35 -19.81
N PHE A 285 0.68 -16.86 -18.70
CA PHE A 285 1.34 -16.76 -17.40
C PHE A 285 0.92 -17.88 -16.44
N ALA A 286 1.85 -18.26 -15.57
CA ALA A 286 1.65 -19.09 -14.40
C ALA A 286 1.71 -18.23 -13.13
N GLN A 287 0.73 -18.40 -12.25
CA GLN A 287 0.64 -17.71 -10.97
C GLN A 287 1.00 -18.67 -9.84
N TYR A 288 1.91 -18.24 -8.97
CA TYR A 288 2.42 -19.00 -7.83
C TYR A 288 2.03 -18.33 -6.51
N VAL A 289 1.91 -19.12 -5.45
CA VAL A 289 1.92 -18.60 -4.07
C VAL A 289 3.37 -18.40 -3.66
N PRO A 290 3.84 -17.15 -3.45
CA PRO A 290 5.17 -16.91 -2.91
C PRO A 290 5.30 -17.58 -1.55
N SER A 291 6.44 -18.23 -1.32
CA SER A 291 6.74 -18.75 0.01
C SER A 291 6.93 -17.58 1.01
N GLU A 292 6.37 -17.70 2.21
CA GLU A 292 6.51 -16.69 3.27
C GLU A 292 7.89 -16.76 3.97
N ASN A 293 8.78 -17.64 3.51
CA ASN A 293 10.11 -17.83 4.10
C ASN A 293 11.04 -16.67 3.70
N LEU A 294 11.49 -15.91 4.69
CA LEU A 294 12.45 -14.81 4.52
C LEU A 294 13.85 -15.28 4.10
N LEU A 295 14.18 -16.55 4.35
CA LEU A 295 15.47 -17.16 4.01
C LEU A 295 15.24 -18.33 3.05
N MET A 296 15.94 -18.32 1.91
CA MET A 296 15.91 -19.40 0.92
C MET A 296 17.10 -20.32 1.10
N THR A 297 16.84 -21.62 1.14
CA THR A 297 17.87 -22.67 1.12
C THR A 297 18.42 -22.86 -0.30
N LYS A 298 19.56 -23.57 -0.42
CA LYS A 298 20.16 -23.87 -1.72
C LYS A 298 19.22 -24.74 -2.57
N GLU A 299 18.57 -25.70 -1.94
CA GLU A 299 17.64 -26.65 -2.55
C GLU A 299 16.39 -25.92 -3.06
N GLN A 300 15.80 -25.04 -2.25
CA GLN A 300 14.69 -24.16 -2.68
C GLN A 300 15.07 -23.29 -3.89
N PHE A 301 16.28 -22.72 -3.88
CA PHE A 301 16.75 -21.89 -4.98
C PHE A 301 16.99 -22.71 -6.27
N PHE A 302 17.51 -23.93 -6.12
CA PHE A 302 17.71 -24.86 -7.22
C PHE A 302 16.37 -25.24 -7.86
N ASP A 303 15.40 -25.69 -7.08
CA ASP A 303 14.07 -26.08 -7.57
C ASP A 303 13.34 -24.91 -8.24
N ARG A 304 13.45 -23.69 -7.68
CA ARG A 304 12.91 -22.49 -8.31
C ARG A 304 13.55 -22.22 -9.67
N THR A 305 14.86 -22.46 -9.80
CA THR A 305 15.58 -22.31 -11.06
C THR A 305 15.11 -23.37 -12.07
N CYS A 306 14.98 -24.63 -11.65
CA CYS A 306 14.46 -25.72 -12.50
C CYS A 306 13.03 -25.43 -13.00
N MET A 307 12.13 -25.00 -12.12
CA MET A 307 10.76 -24.62 -12.48
C MET A 307 10.74 -23.48 -13.51
N THR A 308 11.59 -22.47 -13.32
CA THR A 308 11.69 -21.31 -14.24
C THR A 308 12.25 -21.71 -15.62
N LEU A 309 13.11 -22.72 -15.69
CA LEU A 309 13.63 -23.25 -16.96
C LEU A 309 12.71 -24.29 -17.60
N GLY A 310 11.72 -24.81 -16.85
CA GLY A 310 10.79 -25.83 -17.29
C GLY A 310 9.98 -25.44 -18.53
N GLY A 311 9.62 -24.17 -18.66
CA GLY A 311 8.89 -23.69 -19.85
C GLY A 311 9.70 -23.80 -21.12
N ARG A 312 10.98 -23.42 -21.09
CA ARG A 312 11.88 -23.57 -22.25
C ARG A 312 12.13 -25.04 -22.57
N ALA A 313 12.37 -25.86 -21.55
CA ALA A 313 12.58 -27.29 -21.75
C ALA A 313 11.39 -27.95 -22.45
N ALA A 314 10.16 -27.58 -22.08
CA ALA A 314 8.95 -28.14 -22.69
C ALA A 314 8.70 -27.73 -24.15
N GLU A 315 9.29 -26.62 -24.63
CA GLU A 315 9.21 -26.24 -26.04
C GLU A 315 10.12 -27.07 -26.95
N GLU A 316 11.16 -27.69 -26.37
CA GLU A 316 12.17 -28.45 -27.12
C GLU A 316 11.77 -29.92 -27.35
N PHE A 317 10.71 -30.40 -26.68
CA PHE A 317 10.11 -31.74 -26.83
C PHE A 317 8.83 -31.72 -27.68
#